data_AF-A0AAV2SKK3-F1
#
_entry.id   AF-A0AAV2SKK3-F1
#
_cell.length_a   1.000
_cell.length_b   1.000
_cell.length_c   1.000
_cell.angle_alpha   90.00
_cell.angle_beta   90.00
_cell.angle_gamma   90.00
#
_symmetry.space_group_name_H-M   'P 1'
#
loop_
_entity.id
_entity.type
_entity.pdbx_description
1 polymer ?
#
loop_
_entity_poly.entity_id
_entity_poly.type
_entity_poly.pdbx_seq_one_letter_code
_entity_poly.pdbx_strand_id
1 'polypeptide(L)'
;STMSSLIAYIITLLFLSLSVLTRNIGVDIVEGLEIAPKNEFCPETSAILPCICTHNSDENSTDIDCSEVTSENELRKVFNSTFPTKNLDKFIILNNDHLKVLESGVFNGITFEEFFIQNSQMENIEIDAFNDSFATAYMIVLLGNKIQDFPFNILHNFSNLTYLNLNLNPLGSIPADAFQRISTLKFVNIIRTVNEIAVGTFTNQTNIERIYAAENNLRNVPSGLFVTESDILEYIVINNNSISSVEPNAFDPVAGLIINMDHNFMQLIEEYIWRNLLESWVVLYLKDNPLLCGCDVAWLVRNHTLLNQISDNTQCSDGKYIHDLYSGDFIDC
;
A
#
# COMPACT_ATOMS: atom_id res chain seq x y z
N SER A 1 9.78 -35.80 -22.05
CA SER A 1 9.06 -36.94 -21.44
C SER A 1 9.84 -37.57 -20.27
N THR A 2 10.49 -36.79 -19.41
CA THR A 2 11.22 -37.33 -18.23
C THR A 2 11.23 -36.35 -17.04
N MET A 3 10.17 -35.54 -16.88
CA MET A 3 9.90 -34.77 -15.64
C MET A 3 8.48 -34.97 -15.09
N SER A 4 7.72 -35.91 -15.65
CA SER A 4 6.36 -36.27 -15.21
C SER A 4 6.29 -37.62 -14.48
N SER A 5 7.39 -38.36 -14.36
CA SER A 5 7.44 -39.65 -13.65
C SER A 5 7.99 -39.59 -12.22
N LEU A 6 8.57 -38.45 -11.80
CA LEU A 6 9.10 -38.28 -10.44
C LEU A 6 8.03 -37.76 -9.45
N ILE A 7 7.06 -36.98 -9.96
CA ILE A 7 5.95 -36.44 -9.15
C ILE A 7 4.90 -37.53 -8.83
N ALA A 8 4.72 -38.51 -9.72
CA ALA A 8 3.82 -39.65 -9.49
C ALA A 8 4.35 -40.64 -8.44
N TYR A 9 5.67 -40.71 -8.22
CA TYR A 9 6.30 -41.63 -7.27
C TYR A 9 6.31 -41.07 -5.83
N ILE A 10 6.28 -39.74 -5.68
CA ILE A 10 6.22 -39.07 -4.36
C ILE A 10 4.77 -39.05 -3.82
N ILE A 11 3.77 -38.99 -4.71
CA ILE A 11 2.35 -39.01 -4.33
C ILE A 11 1.88 -40.41 -3.90
N THR A 12 2.54 -41.49 -4.34
CA THR A 12 2.20 -42.87 -3.91
C THR A 12 2.83 -43.29 -2.57
N LEU A 13 3.83 -42.58 -2.08
CA LEU A 13 4.47 -42.85 -0.78
C LEU A 13 3.83 -42.09 0.40
N LEU A 14 2.98 -41.11 0.14
CA LEU A 14 2.21 -40.38 1.16
C LEU A 14 0.81 -41.00 1.43
N PHE A 15 0.40 -42.01 0.68
CA PHE A 15 -0.92 -42.67 0.82
C PHE A 15 -0.87 -44.12 1.32
N LEU A 16 0.27 -44.58 1.83
CA LEU A 16 0.43 -45.96 2.36
C LEU A 16 0.72 -46.05 3.86
N SER A 17 0.51 -44.99 4.64
CA SER A 17 0.61 -45.02 6.11
C SER A 17 -0.72 -44.80 6.85
N LEU A 18 -1.85 -44.98 6.18
CA LEU A 18 -3.16 -45.12 6.85
C LEU A 18 -3.86 -46.39 6.38
N SER A 19 -3.50 -47.54 6.96
CA SER A 19 -4.48 -48.56 7.34
C SER A 19 -3.80 -49.75 8.04
N VAL A 20 -4.40 -50.13 9.18
CA VAL A 20 -4.31 -51.43 9.87
C VAL A 20 -3.10 -51.65 10.81
N LEU A 21 -3.32 -51.44 12.12
CA LEU A 21 -3.57 -52.56 13.04
C LEU A 21 -4.08 -52.06 14.40
N THR A 22 -5.34 -52.39 14.70
CA THR A 22 -5.95 -52.35 16.03
C THR A 22 -5.47 -53.52 16.90
N ARG A 23 -5.08 -53.29 18.16
CA ARG A 23 -5.71 -53.84 19.39
C ARG A 23 -4.84 -53.71 20.65
N ASN A 24 -5.46 -53.10 21.67
CA ASN A 24 -5.35 -53.26 23.14
C ASN A 24 -3.94 -53.16 23.77
N ILE A 25 -3.69 -52.35 24.81
CA ILE A 25 -4.36 -52.26 26.13
C ILE A 25 -3.96 -50.90 26.75
N GLY A 26 -4.87 -50.23 27.47
CA GLY A 26 -4.49 -49.21 28.46
C GLY A 26 -5.39 -47.99 28.45
N VAL A 27 -6.24 -47.91 29.47
CA VAL A 27 -7.07 -46.77 29.82
C VAL A 27 -6.22 -45.51 29.99
N ASP A 28 -6.61 -44.43 29.33
CA ASP A 28 -6.81 -43.13 29.97
C ASP A 28 -7.79 -42.33 29.11
N ILE A 29 -8.96 -42.07 29.68
CA ILE A 29 -9.94 -41.14 29.14
C ILE A 29 -9.34 -39.76 29.43
N VAL A 30 -8.72 -39.14 28.43
CA VAL A 30 -8.39 -37.72 28.51
C VAL A 30 -9.69 -36.96 28.22
N GLU A 31 -10.34 -36.56 29.31
CA GLU A 31 -11.27 -35.43 29.32
C GLU A 31 -10.58 -34.20 28.70
N GLY A 32 -11.28 -33.49 27.82
CA GLY A 32 -10.88 -32.15 27.39
C GLY A 32 -10.37 -32.03 25.95
N LEU A 33 -11.19 -32.42 24.97
CA LEU A 33 -11.31 -31.60 23.76
C LEU A 33 -12.52 -30.69 24.02
N GLU A 34 -12.26 -29.54 24.64
CA GLU A 34 -13.22 -28.43 24.55
C GLU A 34 -13.29 -28.04 23.08
N ILE A 35 -14.31 -28.55 22.39
CA ILE A 35 -14.79 -27.92 21.17
C ILE A 35 -15.32 -26.58 21.65
N ALA A 36 -14.57 -25.50 21.38
CA ALA A 36 -15.03 -24.14 21.64
C ALA A 36 -16.48 -24.02 21.18
N PRO A 37 -17.40 -23.51 22.03
CA PRO A 37 -18.79 -23.41 21.66
C PRO A 37 -18.90 -22.64 20.34
N LYS A 38 -19.79 -23.10 19.47
CA LYS A 38 -19.99 -22.67 18.07
C LYS A 38 -20.24 -21.15 17.86
N ASN A 39 -20.19 -20.37 18.92
CA ASN A 39 -20.68 -19.01 19.10
C ASN A 39 -19.73 -18.13 19.95
N GLU A 40 -18.50 -18.56 20.20
CA GLU A 40 -17.56 -17.81 21.06
C GLU A 40 -16.96 -16.58 20.37
N PHE A 41 -16.76 -16.66 19.05
CA PHE A 41 -16.08 -15.61 18.27
C PHE A 41 -17.03 -14.92 17.30
N CYS A 42 -17.92 -15.68 16.66
CA CYS A 42 -18.85 -15.15 15.66
C CYS A 42 -20.28 -15.03 16.20
N PRO A 43 -21.03 -14.00 15.77
CA PRO A 43 -22.45 -13.87 16.08
C PRO A 43 -23.29 -14.97 15.42
N GLU A 44 -24.54 -15.08 15.87
CA GLU A 44 -25.53 -15.94 15.24
C GLU A 44 -25.67 -15.67 13.74
N THR A 45 -25.42 -16.67 12.90
CA THR A 45 -25.35 -16.51 11.43
C THR A 45 -26.61 -15.85 10.85
N SER A 46 -27.79 -16.22 11.36
CA SER A 46 -29.07 -15.66 10.89
C SER A 46 -29.27 -14.18 11.24
N ALA A 47 -28.58 -13.66 12.25
CA ALA A 47 -28.69 -12.27 12.67
C ALA A 47 -27.86 -11.33 11.78
N ILE A 48 -26.79 -11.85 11.18
CA ILE A 48 -25.83 -11.06 10.38
C ILE A 48 -25.93 -11.29 8.87
N LEU A 49 -26.90 -12.07 8.38
CA LEU A 49 -27.10 -12.24 6.94
C LEU A 49 -27.31 -10.87 6.25
N PRO A 50 -26.73 -10.66 5.05
CA PRO A 50 -25.98 -11.63 4.24
C PRO A 50 -24.48 -11.73 4.57
N CYS A 51 -23.99 -11.05 5.61
CA CYS A 51 -22.60 -11.16 6.01
C CYS A 51 -22.26 -12.54 6.59
N ILE A 52 -21.00 -12.93 6.44
CA ILE A 52 -20.44 -14.20 6.90
C ILE A 52 -19.29 -13.87 7.86
N CYS A 53 -19.38 -14.36 9.09
CA CYS A 53 -18.28 -14.31 10.05
C CYS A 53 -17.53 -15.64 10.07
N THR A 54 -16.20 -15.58 10.02
CA THR A 54 -15.31 -16.74 10.06
C THR A 54 -14.21 -16.54 11.09
N HIS A 55 -13.97 -17.57 11.93
CA HIS A 55 -12.85 -17.60 12.86
C HIS A 55 -11.81 -18.63 12.40
N ASN A 56 -10.56 -18.20 12.24
CA ASN A 56 -9.41 -19.04 11.96
C ASN A 56 -8.62 -19.28 13.26
N SER A 57 -8.65 -20.52 13.77
CA SER A 57 -7.98 -20.87 15.03
C SER A 57 -6.45 -20.94 14.92
N ASP A 58 -5.89 -21.16 13.73
CA ASP A 58 -4.43 -21.22 13.54
C ASP A 58 -3.80 -19.82 13.64
N GLU A 59 -4.51 -18.81 13.14
CA GLU A 59 -4.11 -17.40 13.18
C GLU A 59 -4.73 -16.65 14.36
N ASN A 60 -5.66 -17.29 15.08
CA ASN A 60 -6.49 -16.68 16.12
C ASN A 60 -7.15 -15.38 15.63
N SER A 61 -7.76 -15.45 14.44
CA SER A 61 -8.29 -14.29 13.73
C SER A 61 -9.77 -14.46 13.40
N THR A 62 -10.56 -13.40 13.56
CA THR A 62 -12.00 -13.39 13.32
C THR A 62 -12.37 -12.31 12.30
N ASP A 63 -12.75 -12.76 11.11
CA ASP A 63 -13.06 -11.91 9.97
C ASP A 63 -14.58 -11.86 9.73
N ILE A 64 -15.07 -10.74 9.20
CA ILE A 64 -16.45 -10.61 8.71
C ILE A 64 -16.46 -10.12 7.27
N ASP A 65 -17.09 -10.91 6.41
CA ASP A 65 -17.31 -10.62 5.01
C ASP A 65 -18.75 -10.18 4.78
N CYS A 66 -18.92 -8.93 4.38
CA CYS A 66 -20.19 -8.30 4.07
C CYS A 66 -20.37 -7.99 2.58
N SER A 67 -19.62 -8.66 1.70
CA SER A 67 -19.60 -8.38 0.26
C SER A 67 -20.97 -8.50 -0.41
N GLU A 68 -21.89 -9.28 0.16
CA GLU A 68 -23.22 -9.55 -0.39
C GLU A 68 -24.32 -8.59 0.12
N VAL A 69 -23.98 -7.58 0.94
CA VAL A 69 -24.98 -6.60 1.38
C VAL A 69 -25.47 -5.74 0.22
N THR A 70 -26.76 -5.45 0.21
CA THR A 70 -27.47 -4.79 -0.89
C THR A 70 -27.82 -3.32 -0.61
N SER A 71 -27.57 -2.85 0.61
CA SER A 71 -27.78 -1.45 1.01
C SER A 71 -27.05 -1.10 2.30
N GLU A 72 -26.80 0.19 2.51
CA GLU A 72 -26.23 0.73 3.74
C GLU A 72 -27.07 0.37 4.98
N ASN A 73 -28.40 0.38 4.83
CA ASN A 73 -29.32 -0.02 5.90
C ASN A 73 -29.22 -1.53 6.25
N GLU A 74 -28.88 -2.38 5.28
CA GLU A 74 -28.63 -3.80 5.56
C GLU A 74 -27.34 -3.99 6.34
N LEU A 75 -26.26 -3.30 5.94
CA LEU A 75 -25.00 -3.30 6.68
C LEU A 75 -25.19 -2.78 8.13
N ARG A 76 -25.97 -1.72 8.31
CA ARG A 76 -26.30 -1.19 9.64
C ARG A 76 -27.08 -2.19 10.51
N LYS A 77 -27.98 -2.99 9.92
CA LYS A 77 -28.71 -4.03 10.67
C LYS A 77 -27.77 -5.13 11.16
N VAL A 78 -26.78 -5.50 10.35
CA VAL A 78 -25.76 -6.49 10.73
C VAL A 78 -25.05 -6.04 12.00
N PHE A 79 -24.51 -4.83 12.04
CA PHE A 79 -23.78 -4.31 13.20
C PHE A 79 -24.64 -3.85 14.38
N ASN A 80 -25.97 -3.84 14.22
CA ASN A 80 -26.91 -3.73 15.33
C ASN A 80 -27.23 -5.07 16.01
N SER A 81 -26.72 -6.18 15.48
CA SER A 81 -26.86 -7.51 16.08
C SER A 81 -25.92 -7.69 17.27
N THR A 82 -26.15 -8.76 18.04
CA THR A 82 -25.29 -9.10 19.18
C THR A 82 -24.03 -9.82 18.69
N PHE A 83 -22.85 -9.26 18.98
CA PHE A 83 -21.56 -9.90 18.72
C PHE A 83 -20.96 -10.45 20.03
N PRO A 84 -20.34 -11.66 20.02
CA PRO A 84 -19.67 -12.23 21.18
C PRO A 84 -18.44 -11.44 21.63
N THR A 85 -17.69 -10.92 20.66
CA THR A 85 -16.54 -10.02 20.85
C THR A 85 -16.79 -8.71 20.11
N LYS A 86 -16.22 -7.62 20.63
CA LYS A 86 -16.24 -6.32 19.95
C LYS A 86 -15.06 -6.11 19.03
N ASN A 87 -13.95 -6.81 19.28
CA ASN A 87 -12.74 -6.66 18.50
C ASN A 87 -12.67 -7.82 17.51
N LEU A 88 -12.77 -7.48 16.23
CA LEU A 88 -12.61 -8.38 15.10
C LEU A 88 -11.36 -7.98 14.33
N ASP A 89 -10.85 -8.89 13.52
CA ASP A 89 -9.60 -8.70 12.81
C ASP A 89 -9.87 -7.95 11.50
N LYS A 90 -10.66 -8.53 10.59
CA LYS A 90 -10.89 -7.98 9.25
C LYS A 90 -12.36 -7.71 8.95
N PHE A 91 -12.63 -6.52 8.43
CA PHE A 91 -13.89 -6.18 7.73
C PHE A 91 -13.68 -6.24 6.23
N ILE A 92 -14.52 -7.00 5.52
CA ILE A 92 -14.35 -7.31 4.09
C ILE A 92 -15.61 -6.89 3.30
N ILE A 93 -15.38 -6.14 2.22
CA ILE A 93 -16.33 -5.83 1.14
C ILE A 93 -15.59 -5.99 -0.20
N LEU A 94 -15.96 -6.97 -1.00
CA LEU A 94 -15.32 -7.27 -2.29
C LEU A 94 -16.35 -7.32 -3.40
N ASN A 95 -16.07 -6.65 -4.52
CA ASN A 95 -16.94 -6.68 -5.72
C ASN A 95 -18.41 -6.32 -5.42
N ASN A 96 -18.64 -5.45 -4.44
CA ASN A 96 -19.98 -5.05 -4.05
C ASN A 96 -20.49 -3.94 -4.95
N ASP A 97 -21.61 -4.20 -5.62
CA ASP A 97 -22.22 -3.28 -6.59
C ASP A 97 -23.30 -2.35 -6.00
N HIS A 98 -23.46 -2.34 -4.68
CA HIS A 98 -24.61 -1.72 -4.01
C HIS A 98 -24.23 -0.59 -3.05
N LEU A 99 -23.22 -0.80 -2.20
CA LEU A 99 -22.79 0.17 -1.21
C LEU A 99 -22.06 1.32 -1.88
N LYS A 100 -22.53 2.52 -1.60
CA LYS A 100 -21.93 3.78 -2.07
C LYS A 100 -21.30 4.56 -0.94
N VAL A 101 -21.78 4.39 0.29
CA VAL A 101 -21.31 5.16 1.43
C VAL A 101 -20.97 4.23 2.58
N LEU A 102 -19.79 4.40 3.18
CA LEU A 102 -19.53 3.87 4.51
C LEU A 102 -20.00 4.92 5.52
N GLU A 103 -21.18 4.68 6.11
CA GLU A 103 -21.86 5.63 6.99
C GLU A 103 -21.18 5.74 8.36
N SER A 104 -21.27 6.91 8.97
CA SER A 104 -20.78 7.20 10.32
C SER A 104 -21.44 6.28 11.34
N GLY A 105 -20.63 5.73 12.25
CA GLY A 105 -21.10 4.84 13.32
C GLY A 105 -21.77 3.56 12.82
N VAL A 106 -21.50 3.12 11.58
CA VAL A 106 -22.09 1.89 11.02
C VAL A 106 -21.71 0.66 11.84
N PHE A 107 -20.53 0.63 12.46
CA PHE A 107 -20.03 -0.52 13.20
C PHE A 107 -20.51 -0.62 14.66
N ASN A 108 -21.14 0.43 15.19
CA ASN A 108 -21.84 0.43 16.49
C ASN A 108 -20.99 -0.15 17.65
N GLY A 109 -19.71 0.24 17.72
CA GLY A 109 -18.77 -0.20 18.75
C GLY A 109 -18.11 -1.54 18.49
N ILE A 110 -18.31 -2.15 17.32
CA ILE A 110 -17.47 -3.22 16.79
C ILE A 110 -16.25 -2.59 16.12
N THR A 111 -15.07 -3.09 16.44
CA THR A 111 -13.80 -2.56 15.98
C THR A 111 -13.09 -3.58 15.10
N PHE A 112 -12.27 -3.06 14.18
CA PHE A 112 -11.49 -3.87 13.24
C PHE A 112 -10.02 -3.45 13.28
N GLU A 113 -9.14 -4.40 13.04
CA GLU A 113 -7.71 -4.16 12.82
C GLU A 113 -7.43 -3.82 11.35
N GLU A 114 -8.21 -4.42 10.45
CA GLU A 114 -8.06 -4.34 9.00
C GLU A 114 -9.38 -4.03 8.29
N PHE A 115 -9.38 -3.02 7.42
CA PHE A 115 -10.50 -2.71 6.53
C PHE A 115 -10.13 -3.04 5.09
N PHE A 116 -10.88 -3.93 4.46
CA PHE A 116 -10.69 -4.37 3.07
C PHE A 116 -11.95 -4.10 2.25
N ILE A 117 -11.99 -2.96 1.57
CA ILE A 117 -13.08 -2.57 0.67
C ILE A 117 -12.50 -2.47 -0.74
N GLN A 118 -12.72 -3.48 -1.58
CA GLN A 118 -12.06 -3.60 -2.87
C GLN A 118 -13.00 -3.80 -4.05
N ASN A 119 -12.63 -3.22 -5.20
CA ASN A 119 -13.30 -3.40 -6.49
C ASN A 119 -14.82 -3.19 -6.41
N SER A 120 -15.27 -2.22 -5.62
CA SER A 120 -16.68 -2.00 -5.28
C SER A 120 -17.14 -0.60 -5.71
N GLN A 121 -18.37 -0.22 -5.37
CA GLN A 121 -18.99 1.05 -5.80
C GLN A 121 -18.91 2.17 -4.75
N MET A 122 -18.00 2.07 -3.78
CA MET A 122 -17.89 3.05 -2.70
C MET A 122 -17.52 4.44 -3.27
N GLU A 123 -18.38 5.43 -3.04
CA GLU A 123 -18.23 6.81 -3.51
C GLU A 123 -17.76 7.74 -2.37
N ASN A 124 -18.11 7.43 -1.12
CA ASN A 124 -17.81 8.27 0.04
C ASN A 124 -17.53 7.44 1.29
N ILE A 125 -16.58 7.92 2.10
CA ILE A 125 -16.34 7.46 3.47
C ILE A 125 -16.66 8.64 4.39
N GLU A 126 -17.72 8.53 5.18
CA GLU A 126 -18.07 9.61 6.09
C GLU A 126 -17.01 9.81 7.18
N ILE A 127 -16.92 11.03 7.72
CA ILE A 127 -15.86 11.46 8.63
C ILE A 127 -15.68 10.56 9.86
N ASP A 128 -16.76 10.01 10.40
CA ASP A 128 -16.73 9.15 11.60
C ASP A 128 -16.99 7.67 11.27
N ALA A 129 -16.83 7.25 10.01
CA ALA A 129 -17.05 5.87 9.61
C ALA A 129 -16.11 4.88 10.31
N PHE A 130 -14.90 5.30 10.65
CA PHE A 130 -13.87 4.46 11.30
C PHE A 130 -13.67 4.73 12.79
N ASN A 131 -14.52 5.55 13.42
CA ASN A 131 -14.27 6.08 14.76
C ASN A 131 -14.11 4.99 15.85
N ASP A 132 -14.89 3.92 15.77
CA ASP A 132 -14.83 2.79 16.70
C ASP A 132 -13.46 2.09 16.63
N SER A 133 -12.81 2.11 15.47
CA SER A 133 -11.53 1.42 15.22
C SER A 133 -10.29 2.31 15.33
N PHE A 134 -10.39 3.55 15.83
CA PHE A 134 -9.20 4.43 15.98
C PHE A 134 -8.09 3.81 16.83
N ALA A 135 -8.44 3.01 17.84
CA ALA A 135 -7.47 2.36 18.73
C ALA A 135 -6.95 1.00 18.22
N THR A 136 -7.60 0.41 17.21
CA THR A 136 -7.34 -0.97 16.77
C THR A 136 -6.82 -1.05 15.35
N ALA A 137 -7.34 -0.23 14.44
CA ALA A 137 -7.03 -0.33 13.02
C ALA A 137 -5.56 0.01 12.74
N TYR A 138 -4.88 -0.93 12.09
CA TYR A 138 -3.51 -0.75 11.62
C TYR A 138 -3.43 -0.72 10.08
N MET A 139 -4.46 -1.20 9.38
CA MET A 139 -4.51 -1.27 7.91
C MET A 139 -5.88 -0.84 7.34
N ILE A 140 -5.87 0.07 6.38
CA ILE A 140 -7.05 0.48 5.60
C ILE A 140 -6.74 0.32 4.10
N VAL A 141 -7.51 -0.54 3.43
CA VAL A 141 -7.42 -0.82 2.00
C VAL A 141 -8.75 -0.52 1.32
N LEU A 142 -8.79 0.56 0.55
CA LEU A 142 -9.95 1.03 -0.20
C LEU A 142 -9.74 0.93 -1.72
N LEU A 143 -9.15 -0.18 -2.19
CA LEU A 143 -8.68 -0.36 -3.57
C LEU A 143 -9.81 -0.40 -4.60
N GLY A 144 -9.73 0.38 -5.67
CA GLY A 144 -10.61 0.18 -6.84
C GLY A 144 -12.08 0.51 -6.55
N ASN A 145 -12.32 1.66 -5.93
CA ASN A 145 -13.66 2.18 -5.71
C ASN A 145 -13.87 3.49 -6.50
N LYS A 146 -14.86 4.29 -6.12
CA LYS A 146 -15.24 5.57 -6.74
C LYS A 146 -15.08 6.74 -5.79
N ILE A 147 -14.20 6.61 -4.81
CA ILE A 147 -13.99 7.60 -3.76
C ILE A 147 -13.37 8.86 -4.37
N GLN A 148 -14.06 9.98 -4.24
CA GLN A 148 -13.57 11.29 -4.72
C GLN A 148 -13.00 12.15 -3.59
N ASP A 149 -13.55 11.98 -2.37
CA ASP A 149 -13.13 12.65 -1.16
C ASP A 149 -12.90 11.61 -0.05
N PHE A 150 -11.74 11.68 0.60
CA PHE A 150 -11.38 10.84 1.74
C PHE A 150 -11.15 11.73 2.97
N PRO A 151 -11.66 11.38 4.17
CA PRO A 151 -11.56 12.23 5.35
C PRO A 151 -10.16 12.17 5.98
N PHE A 152 -9.14 12.70 5.30
CA PHE A 152 -7.76 12.68 5.79
C PHE A 152 -7.59 13.31 7.18
N ASN A 153 -8.39 14.30 7.50
CA ASN A 153 -8.34 15.02 8.77
C ASN A 153 -8.65 14.13 9.99
N ILE A 154 -9.18 12.91 9.83
CA ILE A 154 -9.36 11.98 10.95
C ILE A 154 -8.20 11.00 11.15
N LEU A 155 -7.24 10.95 10.22
CA LEU A 155 -6.14 9.99 10.30
C LEU A 155 -5.29 10.15 11.56
N HIS A 156 -5.16 11.37 12.08
CA HIS A 156 -4.43 11.63 13.33
C HIS A 156 -5.07 11.03 14.59
N ASN A 157 -6.32 10.56 14.52
CA ASN A 157 -6.97 9.88 15.64
C ASN A 157 -6.54 8.41 15.76
N PHE A 158 -6.01 7.81 14.69
CA PHE A 158 -5.57 6.43 14.73
C PHE A 158 -4.28 6.29 15.52
N SER A 159 -4.27 5.38 16.51
CA SER A 159 -3.08 5.13 17.31
C SER A 159 -2.13 4.11 16.68
N ASN A 160 -2.61 3.30 15.73
CA ASN A 160 -1.88 2.16 15.17
C ASN A 160 -1.84 2.13 13.64
N LEU A 161 -2.48 3.07 12.93
CA LEU A 161 -2.59 3.01 11.47
C LEU A 161 -1.21 3.12 10.81
N THR A 162 -0.78 2.04 10.18
CA THR A 162 0.52 1.93 9.51
C THR A 162 0.41 1.85 7.99
N TYR A 163 -0.71 1.35 7.47
CA TYR A 163 -0.89 1.10 6.04
C TYR A 163 -2.20 1.73 5.54
N LEU A 164 -2.07 2.64 4.58
CA LEU A 164 -3.19 3.25 3.87
C LEU A 164 -3.06 3.01 2.37
N ASN A 165 -4.06 2.37 1.79
CA ASN A 165 -4.13 2.12 0.35
C ASN A 165 -5.44 2.64 -0.23
N LEU A 166 -5.31 3.65 -1.09
CA LEU A 166 -6.40 4.33 -1.79
C LEU A 166 -6.29 4.14 -3.31
N ASN A 167 -5.47 3.19 -3.76
CA ASN A 167 -5.22 2.92 -5.18
C ASN A 167 -6.52 2.80 -5.98
N LEU A 168 -6.47 3.21 -7.26
CA LEU A 168 -7.59 3.08 -8.19
C LEU A 168 -8.88 3.78 -7.72
N ASN A 169 -8.76 4.91 -7.03
CA ASN A 169 -9.90 5.80 -6.75
C ASN A 169 -9.74 7.12 -7.49
N PRO A 170 -10.82 7.77 -7.96
CA PRO A 170 -10.73 9.06 -8.61
C PRO A 170 -10.58 10.22 -7.60
N LEU A 171 -9.60 10.16 -6.69
CA LEU A 171 -9.33 11.29 -5.79
C LEU A 171 -8.82 12.48 -6.60
N GLY A 172 -9.31 13.69 -6.29
CA GLY A 172 -8.82 14.88 -6.96
C GLY A 172 -7.36 15.17 -6.64
N SER A 173 -7.07 15.29 -5.34
CA SER A 173 -5.77 15.68 -4.81
C SER A 173 -5.57 15.17 -3.38
N ILE A 174 -4.31 15.02 -2.95
CA ILE A 174 -3.98 14.88 -1.52
C ILE A 174 -3.69 16.28 -0.93
N PRO A 175 -4.40 16.71 0.12
CA PRO A 175 -4.16 18.02 0.73
C PRO A 175 -2.87 18.05 1.56
N ALA A 176 -2.35 19.25 1.82
CA ALA A 176 -1.08 19.44 2.53
C ALA A 176 -1.14 19.01 4.01
N ASP A 177 -2.34 18.97 4.58
CA ASP A 177 -2.58 18.53 5.96
C ASP A 177 -3.04 17.06 6.07
N ALA A 178 -3.03 16.31 4.96
CA ALA A 178 -3.60 14.97 4.89
C ALA A 178 -3.06 14.00 5.95
N PHE A 179 -1.75 14.06 6.18
CA PHE A 179 -1.06 13.19 7.15
C PHE A 179 -0.51 13.96 8.34
N GLN A 180 -0.97 15.20 8.58
CA GLN A 180 -0.50 15.93 9.75
C GLN A 180 -0.89 15.21 11.04
N ARG A 181 0.06 15.07 11.96
CA ARG A 181 -0.10 14.51 13.31
C ARG A 181 -0.38 13.01 13.40
N ILE A 182 -0.57 12.29 12.30
CA ILE A 182 -0.46 10.83 12.32
C ILE A 182 1.03 10.47 12.27
N SER A 183 1.55 9.88 13.34
CA SER A 183 2.97 9.50 13.42
C SER A 183 3.20 8.02 13.16
N THR A 184 2.16 7.20 13.00
CA THR A 184 2.27 5.75 12.85
C THR A 184 2.33 5.28 11.41
N LEU A 185 1.99 6.15 10.46
CA LEU A 185 1.85 5.81 9.06
C LEU A 185 3.23 5.45 8.47
N LYS A 186 3.31 4.28 7.84
CA LYS A 186 4.53 3.73 7.21
C LYS A 186 4.38 3.63 5.70
N PHE A 187 3.18 3.27 5.24
CA PHE A 187 2.91 2.95 3.83
C PHE A 187 1.73 3.76 3.31
N VAL A 188 1.96 4.49 2.23
CA VAL A 188 0.91 5.22 1.50
C VAL A 188 0.89 4.76 0.06
N ASN A 189 -0.27 4.25 -0.37
CA ASN A 189 -0.54 3.79 -1.73
C ASN A 189 -1.65 4.65 -2.35
N ILE A 190 -1.29 5.42 -3.38
CA ILE A 190 -2.16 6.34 -4.14
C ILE A 190 -1.88 6.21 -5.66
N ILE A 191 -1.67 4.98 -6.12
CA ILE A 191 -1.46 4.63 -7.55
C ILE A 191 -2.75 4.83 -8.33
N ARG A 192 -2.69 5.49 -9.49
CA ARG A 192 -3.88 5.80 -10.34
C ARG A 192 -5.01 6.43 -9.53
N THR A 193 -4.65 7.32 -8.62
CA THR A 193 -5.53 7.85 -7.61
C THR A 193 -5.74 9.35 -7.72
N VAL A 194 -4.70 10.13 -8.06
CA VAL A 194 -4.69 11.58 -7.89
C VAL A 194 -4.22 12.33 -9.14
N ASN A 195 -4.63 13.60 -9.24
CA ASN A 195 -4.06 14.53 -10.21
C ASN A 195 -2.96 15.41 -9.61
N GLU A 196 -2.99 15.62 -8.29
CA GLU A 196 -2.05 16.47 -7.57
C GLU A 196 -1.79 15.95 -6.15
N ILE A 197 -0.57 16.17 -5.68
CA ILE A 197 -0.19 16.01 -4.27
C ILE A 197 0.29 17.38 -3.83
N ALA A 198 -0.32 17.94 -2.78
CA ALA A 198 0.06 19.26 -2.30
C ALA A 198 1.44 19.24 -1.65
N VAL A 199 2.21 20.31 -1.83
CA VAL A 199 3.48 20.50 -1.12
C VAL A 199 3.21 20.52 0.38
N GLY A 200 4.02 19.77 1.13
CA GLY A 200 3.89 19.64 2.57
C GLY A 200 3.02 18.48 3.05
N THR A 201 2.40 17.72 2.13
CA THR A 201 1.58 16.54 2.48
C THR A 201 2.30 15.55 3.39
N PHE A 202 3.61 15.36 3.21
CA PHE A 202 4.41 14.43 4.02
C PHE A 202 5.27 15.10 5.09
N THR A 203 5.16 16.41 5.32
CA THR A 203 6.00 17.10 6.32
C THR A 203 5.71 16.66 7.75
N ASN A 204 6.76 16.55 8.58
CA ASN A 204 6.75 16.00 9.94
C ASN A 204 6.39 14.51 10.01
N GLN A 205 6.50 13.77 8.91
CA GLN A 205 6.30 12.33 8.90
C GLN A 205 7.62 11.63 9.21
N THR A 206 7.74 11.10 10.42
CA THR A 206 8.98 10.49 10.93
C THR A 206 9.08 8.98 10.75
N ASN A 207 7.97 8.31 10.39
CA ASN A 207 7.91 6.84 10.27
C ASN A 207 7.51 6.36 8.87
N ILE A 208 7.35 7.24 7.89
CA ILE A 208 7.01 6.83 6.52
C ILE A 208 8.20 6.07 5.92
N GLU A 209 7.92 4.88 5.42
CA GLU A 209 8.90 4.01 4.79
C GLU A 209 8.71 4.01 3.26
N ARG A 210 7.46 4.00 2.77
CA ARG A 210 7.17 3.87 1.33
C ARG A 210 6.00 4.72 0.86
N ILE A 211 6.22 5.45 -0.23
CA ILE A 211 5.23 6.26 -0.92
C ILE A 211 5.09 5.74 -2.35
N TYR A 212 3.89 5.26 -2.68
CA TYR A 212 3.56 4.79 -4.02
C TYR A 212 2.52 5.71 -4.67
N ALA A 213 2.92 6.43 -5.71
CA ALA A 213 2.11 7.38 -6.46
C ALA A 213 2.32 7.24 -7.98
N ALA A 214 2.55 6.01 -8.44
CA ALA A 214 2.70 5.68 -9.86
C ALA A 214 1.40 5.82 -10.65
N GLU A 215 1.52 5.91 -11.98
CA GLU A 215 0.37 5.91 -12.90
C GLU A 215 -0.68 7.00 -12.60
N ASN A 216 -0.21 8.16 -12.12
CA ASN A 216 -1.01 9.37 -11.94
C ASN A 216 -0.74 10.36 -13.09
N ASN A 217 -1.28 11.58 -12.97
CA ASN A 217 -1.05 12.67 -13.93
C ASN A 217 -0.10 13.76 -13.41
N LEU A 218 0.83 13.41 -12.51
CA LEU A 218 1.75 14.37 -11.93
C LEU A 218 2.67 14.95 -13.01
N ARG A 219 2.82 16.28 -13.04
CA ARG A 219 3.60 16.98 -14.09
C ARG A 219 4.94 17.52 -13.63
N ASN A 220 5.03 17.88 -12.36
CA ASN A 220 6.23 18.47 -11.76
C ASN A 220 6.39 17.90 -10.35
N VAL A 221 7.63 17.91 -9.85
CA VAL A 221 7.93 17.64 -8.45
C VAL A 221 8.47 18.94 -7.82
N PRO A 222 7.61 19.78 -7.23
CA PRO A 222 8.03 21.04 -6.60
C PRO A 222 8.88 20.81 -5.34
N SER A 223 9.59 21.86 -4.93
CA SER A 223 10.40 21.85 -3.71
C SER A 223 9.55 21.44 -2.50
N GLY A 224 10.07 20.52 -1.68
CA GLY A 224 9.40 20.06 -0.47
C GLY A 224 8.26 19.06 -0.68
N LEU A 225 7.99 18.58 -1.91
CA LEU A 225 6.87 17.67 -2.14
C LEU A 225 7.04 16.32 -1.41
N PHE A 226 8.22 15.71 -1.53
CA PHE A 226 8.57 14.44 -0.89
C PHE A 226 9.59 14.65 0.24
N VAL A 227 9.45 15.76 0.98
CA VAL A 227 10.19 16.05 2.20
C VAL A 227 9.35 15.62 3.40
N THR A 228 9.95 14.78 4.26
CA THR A 228 9.25 14.04 5.31
C THR A 228 9.75 14.37 6.71
N GLU A 229 11.01 14.07 7.04
CA GLU A 229 11.61 13.85 8.39
C GLU A 229 11.76 12.37 8.81
N SER A 230 11.58 11.43 7.87
CA SER A 230 11.81 10.00 8.10
C SER A 230 13.22 9.57 7.68
N ASP A 231 14.05 9.18 8.67
CA ASP A 231 15.37 8.60 8.43
C ASP A 231 15.30 7.15 7.88
N ILE A 232 14.09 6.59 7.78
CA ILE A 232 13.82 5.21 7.32
C ILE A 232 13.02 5.19 6.01
N LEU A 233 12.96 6.31 5.29
CA LEU A 233 12.30 6.36 3.98
C LEU A 233 13.07 5.52 2.97
N GLU A 234 12.43 4.48 2.45
CA GLU A 234 13.03 3.49 1.56
C GLU A 234 12.64 3.70 0.10
N TYR A 235 11.38 4.03 -0.18
CA TYR A 235 10.85 4.07 -1.55
C TYR A 235 9.96 5.26 -1.82
N ILE A 236 10.22 5.95 -2.95
CA ILE A 236 9.30 6.85 -3.62
C ILE A 236 9.08 6.35 -5.03
N VAL A 237 7.86 5.92 -5.34
CA VAL A 237 7.51 5.32 -6.62
C VAL A 237 6.54 6.23 -7.37
N ILE A 238 7.04 6.95 -8.36
CA ILE A 238 6.33 7.97 -9.15
C ILE A 238 6.48 7.74 -10.66
N ASN A 239 6.77 6.50 -11.07
CA ASN A 239 6.85 6.09 -12.46
C ASN A 239 5.49 6.16 -13.17
N ASN A 240 5.51 6.18 -14.51
CA ASN A 240 4.32 6.28 -15.35
C ASN A 240 3.46 7.53 -15.02
N ASN A 241 4.10 8.66 -14.76
CA ASN A 241 3.43 9.94 -14.61
C ASN A 241 3.68 10.81 -15.85
N SER A 242 3.40 12.11 -15.75
CA SER A 242 3.71 13.12 -16.77
C SER A 242 4.84 14.06 -16.35
N ILE A 243 5.76 13.61 -15.49
CA ILE A 243 6.74 14.49 -14.83
C ILE A 243 7.77 14.97 -15.83
N SER A 244 7.87 16.28 -16.03
CA SER A 244 8.85 16.91 -16.93
C SER A 244 9.86 17.81 -16.20
N SER A 245 9.62 18.12 -14.93
CA SER A 245 10.54 18.94 -14.12
C SER A 245 10.53 18.55 -12.65
N VAL A 246 11.66 18.77 -11.99
CA VAL A 246 11.89 18.60 -10.56
C VAL A 246 12.55 19.87 -10.05
N GLU A 247 12.08 20.43 -8.95
CA GLU A 247 12.69 21.58 -8.32
C GLU A 247 13.75 21.16 -7.28
N PRO A 248 14.71 22.04 -6.93
CA PRO A 248 15.68 21.74 -5.89
C PRO A 248 15.01 21.38 -4.55
N ASN A 249 15.59 20.44 -3.80
CA ASN A 249 15.07 19.99 -2.50
C ASN A 249 13.62 19.44 -2.56
N ALA A 250 13.23 18.86 -3.69
CA ALA A 250 11.96 18.17 -3.87
C ALA A 250 11.85 16.87 -3.05
N PHE A 251 12.98 16.23 -2.75
CA PHE A 251 13.09 14.94 -2.07
C PHE A 251 13.98 15.07 -0.82
N ASP A 252 13.73 14.23 0.20
CA ASP A 252 14.66 14.09 1.31
C ASP A 252 15.98 13.42 0.88
N PRO A 253 17.13 13.93 1.34
CA PRO A 253 18.44 13.33 1.08
C PRO A 253 18.73 12.12 2.00
N VAL A 254 17.89 11.08 1.95
CA VAL A 254 18.00 9.86 2.78
C VAL A 254 18.88 8.82 2.09
N ALA A 255 19.88 8.31 2.82
CA ALA A 255 20.79 7.29 2.30
C ALA A 255 20.07 5.97 2.01
N GLY A 256 20.27 5.42 0.82
CA GLY A 256 19.61 4.20 0.37
C GLY A 256 18.19 4.40 -0.15
N LEU A 257 17.67 5.63 -0.19
CA LEU A 257 16.35 5.93 -0.76
C LEU A 257 16.30 5.54 -2.25
N ILE A 258 15.29 4.77 -2.62
CA ILE A 258 15.01 4.38 -3.99
C ILE A 258 13.92 5.27 -4.55
N ILE A 259 14.24 6.01 -5.61
CA ILE A 259 13.31 6.89 -6.32
C ILE A 259 13.08 6.34 -7.71
N ASN A 260 11.86 5.88 -7.96
CA ASN A 260 11.46 5.39 -9.27
C ASN A 260 10.71 6.46 -10.05
N MET A 261 11.37 7.01 -11.07
CA MET A 261 10.84 8.02 -12.00
C MET A 261 10.78 7.49 -13.44
N ASP A 262 10.81 6.17 -13.63
CA ASP A 262 10.70 5.56 -14.96
C ASP A 262 9.43 6.01 -15.70
N HIS A 263 9.46 6.01 -17.03
CA HIS A 263 8.30 6.33 -17.88
C HIS A 263 7.68 7.69 -17.53
N ASN A 264 8.50 8.73 -17.55
CA ASN A 264 8.09 10.12 -17.38
C ASN A 264 8.61 10.95 -18.58
N PHE A 265 8.60 12.28 -18.46
CA PHE A 265 8.97 13.21 -19.54
C PHE A 265 10.18 14.08 -19.16
N MET A 266 11.06 13.59 -18.28
CA MET A 266 12.29 14.30 -17.92
C MET A 266 13.21 14.38 -19.14
N GLN A 267 13.74 15.58 -19.40
CA GLN A 267 14.68 15.82 -20.49
C GLN A 267 16.08 16.19 -19.99
N LEU A 268 16.18 16.77 -18.80
CA LEU A 268 17.41 17.36 -18.27
C LEU A 268 17.70 16.80 -16.87
N ILE A 269 18.99 16.60 -16.57
CA ILE A 269 19.45 16.25 -15.22
C ILE A 269 20.40 17.34 -14.69
N GLU A 270 19.84 18.53 -14.41
CA GLU A 270 20.66 19.69 -14.03
C GLU A 270 21.32 19.54 -12.65
N GLU A 271 22.61 19.87 -12.58
CA GLU A 271 23.44 19.65 -11.39
C GLU A 271 22.87 20.26 -10.10
N TYR A 272 22.37 21.50 -10.16
CA TYR A 272 21.87 22.20 -8.96
C TYR A 272 20.58 21.59 -8.38
N ILE A 273 19.87 20.75 -9.15
CA ILE A 273 18.70 20.02 -8.68
C ILE A 273 19.13 18.71 -8.02
N TRP A 274 19.98 17.94 -8.72
CA TRP A 274 20.22 16.53 -8.39
C TRP A 274 21.46 16.28 -7.54
N ARG A 275 22.45 17.18 -7.53
CA ARG A 275 23.74 16.97 -6.85
C ARG A 275 23.57 16.57 -5.39
N ASN A 276 22.80 17.36 -4.61
CA ASN A 276 22.60 17.11 -3.19
C ASN A 276 21.99 15.72 -2.95
N LEU A 277 20.99 15.35 -3.75
CA LEU A 277 20.31 14.07 -3.63
C LEU A 277 21.24 12.88 -3.96
N LEU A 278 22.01 12.97 -5.05
CA LEU A 278 22.93 11.88 -5.44
C LEU A 278 24.13 11.75 -4.51
N GLU A 279 24.60 12.85 -3.91
CA GLU A 279 25.66 12.83 -2.88
C GLU A 279 25.22 12.12 -1.59
N SER A 280 23.90 11.95 -1.39
CA SER A 280 23.32 11.20 -0.29
C SER A 280 23.14 9.70 -0.55
N TRP A 281 23.69 9.14 -1.64
CA TRP A 281 23.68 7.69 -1.91
C TRP A 281 22.27 7.10 -2.12
N VAL A 282 21.48 7.76 -2.97
CA VAL A 282 20.15 7.28 -3.41
C VAL A 282 20.25 6.36 -4.63
N VAL A 283 19.20 5.64 -4.97
CA VAL A 283 19.08 4.95 -6.26
C VAL A 283 17.97 5.59 -7.08
N LEU A 284 18.32 6.16 -8.23
CA LEU A 284 17.41 6.89 -9.10
C LEU A 284 17.16 6.10 -10.40
N TYR A 285 15.91 5.69 -10.62
CA TYR A 285 15.48 5.05 -11.86
C TYR A 285 14.86 6.08 -12.81
N LEU A 286 15.39 6.17 -14.03
CA LEU A 286 14.98 7.15 -15.06
C LEU A 286 14.74 6.50 -16.43
N LYS A 287 14.56 5.18 -16.49
CA LYS A 287 14.29 4.46 -17.74
C LYS A 287 13.09 5.06 -18.46
N ASP A 288 13.13 5.07 -19.79
CA ASP A 288 12.02 5.54 -20.63
C ASP A 288 11.62 7.00 -20.36
N ASN A 289 12.60 7.84 -20.02
CA ASN A 289 12.49 9.31 -20.08
C ASN A 289 13.24 9.84 -21.32
N PRO A 290 12.74 10.90 -22.00
CA PRO A 290 13.38 11.49 -23.19
C PRO A 290 14.60 12.37 -22.83
N LEU A 291 15.57 11.82 -22.10
CA LEU A 291 16.76 12.55 -21.62
C LEU A 291 17.63 13.04 -22.78
N LEU A 292 18.04 14.30 -22.78
CA LEU A 292 18.87 14.85 -23.86
C LEU A 292 20.33 14.36 -23.78
N CYS A 293 20.86 14.16 -22.58
CA CYS A 293 22.24 13.74 -22.33
C CYS A 293 23.30 14.62 -23.04
N GLY A 294 23.10 15.93 -23.04
CA GLY A 294 24.08 16.90 -23.50
C GLY A 294 24.96 17.40 -22.35
N CYS A 295 25.28 18.70 -22.33
CA CYS A 295 26.03 19.29 -21.22
C CYS A 295 25.33 19.16 -19.85
N ASP A 296 24.02 18.89 -19.83
CA ASP A 296 23.25 18.70 -18.59
C ASP A 296 23.72 17.48 -17.79
N VAL A 297 24.27 16.44 -18.43
CA VAL A 297 24.80 15.24 -17.74
C VAL A 297 26.32 15.22 -17.61
N ALA A 298 27.04 16.22 -18.14
CA ALA A 298 28.51 16.24 -18.15
C ALA A 298 29.11 16.09 -16.74
N TRP A 299 28.48 16.70 -15.74
CA TRP A 299 28.88 16.62 -14.33
C TRP A 299 28.74 15.21 -13.73
N LEU A 300 27.76 14.42 -14.21
CA LEU A 300 27.56 13.02 -13.84
C LEU A 300 28.59 12.12 -14.51
N VAL A 301 28.77 12.26 -15.83
CA VAL A 301 29.69 11.42 -16.61
C VAL A 301 31.14 11.59 -16.13
N ARG A 302 31.50 12.79 -15.64
CA ARG A 302 32.81 13.06 -15.02
C ARG A 302 32.97 12.47 -13.61
N ASN A 303 31.87 12.07 -12.96
CA ASN A 303 31.85 11.54 -11.59
C ASN A 303 31.10 10.20 -11.51
N HIS A 304 31.83 9.10 -11.76
CA HIS A 304 31.26 7.76 -11.72
C HIS A 304 30.58 7.38 -10.38
N THR A 305 31.00 7.96 -9.26
CA THR A 305 30.34 7.71 -7.96
C THR A 305 28.90 8.23 -7.94
N LEU A 306 28.65 9.38 -8.57
CA LEU A 306 27.29 9.95 -8.70
C LEU A 306 26.53 9.29 -9.83
N LEU A 307 27.19 8.98 -10.96
CA LEU A 307 26.56 8.26 -12.07
C LEU A 307 26.03 6.88 -11.65
N ASN A 308 26.75 6.17 -10.78
CA ASN A 308 26.34 4.86 -10.26
C ASN A 308 25.10 4.90 -9.35
N GLN A 309 24.65 6.09 -8.95
CA GLN A 309 23.37 6.25 -8.26
C GLN A 309 22.19 6.23 -9.25
N ILE A 310 22.43 6.40 -10.55
CA ILE A 310 21.42 6.32 -11.61
C ILE A 310 21.41 4.90 -12.16
N SER A 311 20.22 4.33 -12.37
CA SER A 311 20.07 2.95 -12.84
C SER A 311 20.74 2.70 -14.21
N ASP A 312 21.40 1.55 -14.36
CA ASP A 312 22.17 1.16 -15.56
C ASP A 312 21.35 1.13 -16.86
N ASN A 313 20.04 0.92 -16.74
CA ASN A 313 19.11 0.89 -17.87
C ASN A 313 18.62 2.28 -18.30
N THR A 314 19.13 3.36 -17.70
CA THR A 314 18.78 4.73 -18.09
C THR A 314 19.37 5.07 -19.46
N GLN A 315 18.51 5.50 -20.38
CA GLN A 315 18.87 5.81 -21.76
C GLN A 315 18.64 7.29 -22.09
N CYS A 316 19.49 7.79 -22.95
CA CYS A 316 19.36 9.05 -23.64
C CYS A 316 18.32 8.93 -24.77
N SER A 317 17.81 10.05 -25.23
CA SER A 317 16.82 10.17 -26.32
C SER A 317 17.34 9.64 -27.66
N ASP A 318 18.65 9.52 -27.83
CA ASP A 318 19.30 8.87 -28.99
C ASP A 318 19.45 7.34 -28.83
N GLY A 319 19.02 6.78 -27.70
CA GLY A 319 19.04 5.35 -27.38
C GLY A 319 20.32 4.85 -26.70
N LYS A 320 21.34 5.70 -26.52
CA LYS A 320 22.55 5.31 -25.76
C LYS A 320 22.25 5.20 -24.28
N TYR A 321 22.92 4.28 -23.58
CA TYR A 321 22.87 4.27 -22.13
C TYR A 321 23.70 5.41 -21.56
N ILE A 322 23.20 6.07 -20.51
CA ILE A 322 23.92 7.17 -19.86
C ILE A 322 25.28 6.73 -19.32
N HIS A 323 25.39 5.47 -18.91
CA HIS A 323 26.61 4.82 -18.43
C HIS A 323 27.64 4.53 -19.53
N ASP A 324 27.24 4.55 -20.80
CA ASP A 324 28.14 4.35 -21.95
C ASP A 324 28.73 5.67 -22.46
N LEU A 325 28.34 6.82 -21.89
CA LEU A 325 28.83 8.14 -22.31
C LEU A 325 30.28 8.35 -21.89
N TYR A 326 31.10 8.92 -22.79
CA TYR A 326 32.50 9.19 -22.52
C TYR A 326 32.70 10.62 -22.05
N SER A 327 33.46 10.83 -20.97
CA SER A 327 33.70 12.17 -20.41
C SER A 327 34.37 13.14 -21.38
N GLY A 328 35.13 12.63 -22.35
CA GLY A 328 35.74 13.43 -23.42
C GLY A 328 34.74 13.98 -24.45
N ASP A 329 33.51 13.46 -24.50
CA ASP A 329 32.45 14.00 -25.37
C ASP A 329 31.91 15.36 -24.86
N PHE A 330 32.28 15.73 -23.62
CA PHE A 330 31.78 16.92 -22.93
C PHE A 330 32.87 17.96 -22.67
N ILE A 331 33.94 18.04 -23.47
CA ILE A 331 35.06 18.98 -23.25
C ILE A 331 34.63 20.46 -23.32
N ASP A 332 33.59 20.76 -24.10
CA ASP A 332 33.04 22.11 -24.27
C ASP A 332 31.91 22.44 -23.27
N CYS A 333 31.68 21.52 -22.33
CA CYS A 333 30.95 21.71 -21.08
C CYS A 333 31.97 21.77 -19.91
#